data_AF-A0A838T4F9-F1
#
_entry.id   AF-A0A838T4F9-F1
#
_cell.length_a   1.000
_cell.length_b   1.000
_cell.length_c   1.000
_cell.angle_alpha   90.00
_cell.angle_beta   90.00
_cell.angle_gamma   90.00
#
_symmetry.space_group_name_H-M   'P 1'
#
loop_
_entity.id
_entity.type
_entity.pdbx_description
1 polymer ?
#
loop_
_entity_poly.entity_id
_entity_poly.type
_entity_poly.pdbx_seq_one_letter_code
_entity_poly.pdbx_strand_id
1 'polypeptide(L)'
;MLSQYPLDRVTLGAITAFAVAFAGYKTRSLTRSGALAGFAMGALCVAAGWSWGILLLGLFVTATVLSKIGEARKATLLNPIVEKGGERDAWQVAANGSVYAAAAAGAIWSSDARLFAIG
;
A
#
# COMPACT_ATOMS: atom_id res chain seq x y z
N MET A 1 25.35 -20.64 11.75
CA MET A 1 24.03 -20.83 11.09
C MET A 1 22.93 -20.04 11.83
N LEU A 2 23.21 -18.79 12.22
CA LEU A 2 22.32 -17.90 13.00
C LEU A 2 22.52 -16.40 12.64
N SER A 3 22.88 -16.08 11.37
CA SER A 3 23.33 -14.71 11.02
C SER A 3 22.74 -14.08 9.75
N GLN A 4 21.58 -14.54 9.25
CA GLN A 4 20.90 -13.93 8.11
C GLN A 4 19.60 -13.31 8.62
N TYR A 5 19.69 -12.06 9.07
CA TYR A 5 18.70 -11.41 9.90
C TYR A 5 17.38 -11.17 9.14
N PRO A 6 16.21 -11.26 9.80
CA PRO A 6 14.95 -10.70 9.31
C PRO A 6 14.84 -9.18 9.55
N LEU A 7 15.77 -8.61 10.34
CA LEU A 7 15.73 -7.21 10.77
C LEU A 7 16.12 -6.22 9.67
N ASP A 8 17.13 -6.52 8.86
CA ASP A 8 17.54 -5.69 7.72
C ASP A 8 16.42 -5.56 6.69
N ARG A 9 15.73 -6.66 6.37
CA ARG A 9 14.57 -6.68 5.48
C ARG A 9 13.41 -5.88 6.04
N VAL A 10 13.08 -6.05 7.32
CA VAL A 10 11.99 -5.31 7.96
C VAL A 10 12.33 -3.82 8.04
N THR A 11 13.57 -3.46 8.36
CA THR A 11 14.02 -2.06 8.41
C THR A 11 14.01 -1.42 7.03
N LEU A 12 14.60 -2.06 6.01
CA LEU A 12 14.57 -1.57 4.63
C LEU A 12 13.13 -1.47 4.11
N GLY A 13 12.31 -2.48 4.40
CA GLY A 13 10.89 -2.49 4.08
C GLY A 13 10.11 -1.35 4.71
N ALA A 14 10.34 -1.08 5.99
CA ALA A 14 9.74 0.04 6.70
C ALA A 14 10.19 1.38 6.10
N ILE A 15 11.48 1.53 5.75
CA ILE A 15 11.97 2.74 5.07
C ILE A 15 11.29 2.92 3.71
N THR A 16 11.17 1.85 2.91
CA THR A 16 10.50 1.89 1.61
C THR A 16 9.01 2.22 1.76
N ALA A 17 8.31 1.55 2.68
CA ALA A 17 6.90 1.81 2.97
C ALA A 17 6.68 3.26 3.42
N PHE A 18 7.57 3.79 4.26
CA PHE A 18 7.54 5.18 4.70
C PHE A 18 7.74 6.14 3.53
N ALA A 19 8.74 5.89 2.68
CA ALA A 19 9.02 6.71 1.51
C ALA A 19 7.82 6.76 0.55
N VAL A 20 7.17 5.61 0.29
CA VAL A 20 5.97 5.52 -0.54
C VAL A 20 4.79 6.26 0.10
N ALA A 21 4.51 6.03 1.38
CA ALA A 21 3.42 6.69 2.10
C ALA A 21 3.63 8.22 2.14
N PHE A 22 4.85 8.65 2.40
CA PHE A 22 5.23 10.07 2.40
C PHE A 22 5.11 10.69 1.00
N ALA A 23 5.55 9.99 -0.05
CA ALA A 23 5.36 10.44 -1.43
C ALA A 23 3.87 10.52 -1.79
N GLY A 24 3.05 9.56 -1.36
CA GLY A 24 1.60 9.57 -1.54
C GLY A 24 0.93 10.77 -0.86
N TYR A 25 1.36 11.11 0.36
CA TYR A 25 0.92 12.32 1.06
C TYR A 25 1.35 13.60 0.35
N LYS A 26 2.63 13.70 -0.03
CA LYS A 26 3.19 14.89 -0.69
C LYS A 26 2.59 15.15 -2.07
N THR A 27 2.23 14.10 -2.79
CA THR A 27 1.57 14.20 -4.12
C THR A 27 0.05 14.36 -4.03
N ARG A 28 -0.51 14.54 -2.83
CA ARG A 28 -1.97 14.59 -2.59
C ARG A 28 -2.70 13.40 -3.19
N SER A 29 -2.07 12.22 -3.14
CA SER A 29 -2.69 10.95 -3.50
C SER A 29 -3.25 10.22 -2.26
N LEU A 30 -2.82 10.64 -1.07
CA LEU A 30 -3.26 10.15 0.24
C LEU A 30 -3.44 11.32 1.20
N THR A 31 -4.46 11.22 2.05
CA THR A 31 -4.57 12.08 3.24
C THR A 31 -3.54 11.63 4.29
N ARG A 32 -3.41 12.37 5.41
CA ARG A 32 -2.56 11.91 6.53
C ARG A 32 -2.97 10.54 7.07
N SER A 33 -4.28 10.28 7.18
CA SER A 33 -4.78 8.99 7.65
C SER A 33 -4.55 7.89 6.60
N GLY A 34 -4.71 8.20 5.31
CA GLY A 34 -4.38 7.29 4.22
C GLY A 34 -2.89 6.93 4.18
N ALA A 35 -2.00 7.89 4.41
CA ALA A 35 -0.57 7.67 4.49
C ALA A 35 -0.19 6.74 5.65
N LEU A 36 -0.77 6.95 6.84
CA LEU A 36 -0.52 6.09 7.99
C LEU A 36 -1.03 4.64 7.74
N ALA A 37 -2.21 4.50 7.15
CA ALA A 37 -2.75 3.19 6.78
C ALA A 37 -1.89 2.49 5.72
N GLY A 38 -1.47 3.23 4.68
CA GLY A 38 -0.60 2.71 3.63
C GLY A 38 0.77 2.28 4.16
N PHE A 39 1.35 3.04 5.09
CA PHE A 39 2.58 2.67 5.78
C PHE A 39 2.41 1.37 6.57
N ALA A 40 1.35 1.25 7.37
CA ALA A 40 1.10 0.05 8.17
C ALA A 40 0.92 -1.20 7.31
N MET A 41 0.14 -1.10 6.22
CA MET A 41 -0.03 -2.22 5.28
C MET A 41 1.25 -2.58 4.54
N GLY A 42 2.02 -1.57 4.12
CA GLY A 42 3.32 -1.77 3.47
C GLY A 42 4.32 -2.47 4.38
N ALA A 43 4.44 -2.04 5.63
CA ALA A 43 5.31 -2.67 6.61
C ALA A 43 4.92 -4.15 6.87
N LEU A 44 3.62 -4.43 7.00
CA LEU A 44 3.11 -5.79 7.16
C LEU A 44 3.43 -6.67 5.95
N CYS A 45 3.20 -6.16 4.73
CA CYS A 45 3.45 -6.93 3.52
C CYS A 45 4.94 -7.19 3.31
N VAL A 46 5.83 -6.22 3.56
CA VAL A 46 7.27 -6.48 3.45
C VAL A 46 7.77 -7.44 4.53
N ALA A 47 7.17 -7.44 5.73
CA ALA A 47 7.45 -8.45 6.75
C ALA A 47 7.13 -9.86 6.23
N ALA A 48 6.05 -10.00 5.45
CA ALA A 48 5.67 -11.23 4.75
C ALA A 48 6.53 -11.56 3.52
N GLY A 49 7.43 -10.67 3.09
CA GLY A 49 8.36 -10.87 1.98
C GLY A 49 8.45 -9.67 1.03
N TRP A 50 9.56 -9.57 0.29
CA TRP A 50 9.74 -8.48 -0.68
C TRP A 50 8.70 -8.51 -1.80
N SER A 51 8.32 -9.71 -2.26
CA SER A 51 7.36 -9.87 -3.34
C SER A 51 5.98 -9.32 -2.94
N TRP A 52 5.54 -9.63 -1.71
CA TRP A 52 4.32 -9.09 -1.13
C TRP A 52 4.27 -7.56 -1.11
N GLY A 53 5.38 -6.92 -0.72
CA GLY A 53 5.50 -5.45 -0.70
C GLY A 53 5.49 -4.84 -2.10
N ILE A 54 6.18 -5.46 -3.06
CA ILE A 54 6.24 -5.01 -4.46
C ILE A 54 4.87 -5.09 -5.11
N LEU A 55 4.15 -6.21 -4.94
CA LEU A 55 2.81 -6.36 -5.50
C LEU A 55 1.81 -5.41 -4.85
N LEU A 56 1.86 -5.20 -3.53
CA LEU A 56 1.03 -4.18 -2.87
C LEU A 56 1.28 -2.79 -3.47
N LEU A 57 2.55 -2.42 -3.68
CA LEU A 57 2.93 -1.15 -4.30
C LEU A 57 2.38 -1.06 -5.73
N GLY A 58 2.48 -2.13 -6.52
CA GLY A 58 1.93 -2.20 -7.87
C GLY A 58 0.41 -1.99 -7.89
N LEU A 59 -0.33 -2.69 -7.01
CA LEU A 59 -1.77 -2.52 -6.84
C LEU A 59 -2.11 -1.09 -6.41
N PHE A 60 -1.36 -0.54 -5.47
CA PHE A 60 -1.55 0.82 -4.97
C PHE A 60 -1.35 1.87 -6.08
N VAL A 61 -0.25 1.78 -6.84
CA VAL A 61 0.07 2.69 -7.95
C VAL A 61 -1.02 2.58 -9.03
N THR A 62 -1.39 1.36 -9.40
CA THR A 62 -2.43 1.11 -10.41
C THR A 62 -3.76 1.72 -9.99
N ALA A 63 -4.21 1.46 -8.76
CA ALA A 63 -5.42 2.05 -8.20
C ALA A 63 -5.34 3.59 -8.16
N THR A 64 -4.18 4.15 -7.81
CA THR A 64 -3.95 5.62 -7.80
C THR A 64 -4.18 6.21 -9.18
N VAL A 65 -3.55 5.62 -10.20
CA VAL A 65 -3.63 6.09 -11.59
C VAL A 65 -5.08 5.97 -12.08
N LEU A 66 -5.71 4.83 -11.86
CA LEU A 66 -7.08 4.57 -12.31
C LEU A 66 -8.10 5.52 -11.63
N SER A 67 -7.92 5.79 -10.33
CA SER A 67 -8.73 6.79 -9.61
C SER A 67 -8.58 8.19 -10.21
N LYS A 68 -7.36 8.64 -10.49
CA LYS A 68 -7.11 9.96 -11.09
C LYS A 68 -7.70 10.09 -12.50
N ILE A 69 -7.59 9.05 -13.33
CA ILE A 69 -8.22 9.02 -14.66
C ILE A 69 -9.74 9.10 -14.53
N GLY A 70 -10.32 8.33 -13.59
CA GLY A 70 -11.76 8.35 -13.32
C GLY A 70 -12.26 9.71 -12.82
N GLU A 71 -11.51 10.37 -11.95
CA GLU A 71 -11.80 11.73 -11.47
C GLU A 71 -11.74 12.76 -12.59
N ALA A 72 -10.68 12.74 -13.41
CA ALA A 72 -10.54 13.64 -14.56
C ALA A 72 -11.73 13.51 -15.52
N ARG A 73 -12.15 12.28 -15.83
CA ARG A 73 -13.32 12.01 -16.68
C ARG A 73 -14.62 12.53 -16.06
N LYS A 74 -14.82 12.35 -14.76
CA LYS A 74 -16.01 12.84 -14.05
C LYS A 74 -16.07 14.37 -14.02
N ALA A 75 -14.93 15.04 -13.80
CA ALA A 75 -14.83 16.50 -13.81
C ALA A 75 -15.23 17.11 -15.17
N THR A 76 -14.86 16.46 -16.28
CA THR A 76 -15.27 16.90 -17.63
C THR A 76 -16.77 16.72 -17.89
N LEU A 77 -17.40 15.71 -17.28
CA LEU A 77 -18.79 15.33 -17.59
C LEU A 77 -19.85 15.94 -16.67
N LEU A 78 -19.50 16.30 -15.42
CA LEU A 78 -20.49 16.58 -14.37
C LEU A 78 -20.52 18.02 -13.85
N ASN A 79 -19.74 18.95 -14.41
CA ASN A 79 -19.54 20.31 -13.86
C ASN A 79 -19.00 20.28 -12.40
N PRO A 80 -18.51 21.37 -11.81
CA PRO A 80 -17.69 21.33 -10.57
C PRO A 80 -18.46 21.00 -9.27
N ILE A 81 -19.60 20.32 -9.33
CA ILE A 81 -20.38 19.87 -8.17
C ILE A 81 -19.66 18.72 -7.42
N VAL A 82 -18.65 18.10 -8.02
CA VAL A 82 -17.85 17.05 -7.39
C VAL A 82 -16.68 17.65 -6.60
N GLU A 83 -16.97 18.34 -5.50
CA GLU A 83 -15.98 18.55 -4.43
C GLU A 83 -15.90 17.28 -3.58
N LYS A 84 -15.07 16.35 -4.02
CA LYS A 84 -14.44 15.39 -3.10
C LYS A 84 -12.98 15.36 -3.49
N GLY A 85 -12.12 15.95 -2.66
CA GLY A 85 -10.68 15.94 -2.92
C GLY A 85 -10.21 14.51 -3.20
N GLY A 86 -9.47 14.30 -4.29
CA GLY A 86 -9.04 12.99 -4.79
C GLY A 86 -7.99 12.27 -3.91
N GLU A 87 -7.78 12.75 -2.68
CA GLU A 87 -6.88 12.15 -1.72
C GLU A 87 -7.54 10.93 -1.09
N ARG A 88 -6.86 9.78 -1.13
CA ARG A 88 -7.39 8.56 -0.49
C ARG A 88 -7.17 8.60 1.02
N ASP A 89 -8.24 8.37 1.77
CA ASP A 89 -8.19 8.25 3.22
C ASP A 89 -7.92 6.82 3.69
N ALA A 90 -7.76 6.64 5.01
CA ALA A 90 -7.54 5.32 5.60
C ALA A 90 -8.63 4.30 5.25
N TRP A 91 -9.89 4.74 5.10
CA TRP A 91 -11.00 3.86 4.77
C TRP A 91 -10.87 3.34 3.34
N GLN A 92 -10.57 4.22 2.38
CA GLN A 92 -10.33 3.82 1.00
C GLN A 92 -9.08 2.93 0.88
N VAL A 93 -8.01 3.24 1.60
CA VAL A 93 -6.82 2.36 1.63
C VAL A 93 -7.18 0.99 2.19
N ALA A 94 -7.93 0.93 3.29
CA ALA A 94 -8.36 -0.31 3.91
C ALA A 94 -9.27 -1.12 2.98
N ALA A 95 -10.25 -0.49 2.34
CA ALA A 95 -11.16 -1.15 1.41
C ALA A 95 -10.42 -1.80 0.22
N ASN A 96 -9.33 -1.19 -0.25
CA ASN A 96 -8.55 -1.74 -1.37
C ASN A 96 -7.46 -2.73 -0.93
N GLY A 97 -6.87 -2.56 0.26
CA GLY A 97 -5.66 -3.28 0.67
C GLY A 97 -5.84 -4.36 1.73
N SER A 98 -6.96 -4.38 2.46
CA SER A 98 -7.12 -5.23 3.66
C SER A 98 -7.13 -6.73 3.38
N VAL A 99 -7.78 -7.20 2.32
CA VAL A 99 -7.78 -8.63 1.94
C VAL A 99 -6.35 -9.11 1.63
N TYR A 100 -5.60 -8.29 0.90
CA TYR A 100 -4.21 -8.59 0.57
C TYR A 100 -3.30 -8.56 1.81
N ALA A 101 -3.46 -7.56 2.66
CA ALA A 101 -2.75 -7.46 3.93
C ALA A 101 -3.05 -8.63 4.88
N ALA A 102 -4.30 -9.12 4.90
CA ALA A 102 -4.69 -10.30 5.66
C ALA A 102 -4.04 -11.58 5.12
N ALA A 103 -3.95 -11.73 3.79
CA ALA A 103 -3.23 -12.84 3.17
C ALA A 103 -1.73 -12.82 3.52
N ALA A 104 -1.10 -11.63 3.48
CA ALA A 104 0.28 -11.45 3.90
C ALA A 104 0.49 -11.83 5.39
N ALA A 105 -0.43 -11.43 6.28
CA ALA A 105 -0.39 -11.83 7.68
C ALA A 105 -0.52 -13.35 7.86
N GLY A 106 -1.38 -14.01 7.07
CA GLY A 106 -1.50 -15.46 7.05
C GLY A 106 -0.22 -16.16 6.60
N ALA A 107 0.48 -15.61 5.61
CA ALA A 107 1.78 -16.12 5.17
C ALA A 107 2.82 -16.09 6.30
N ILE A 108 2.88 -14.98 7.07
CA ILE A 108 3.75 -14.87 8.25
C ILE A 108 3.40 -15.94 9.29
N TRP A 109 2.11 -16.15 9.58
CA TRP A 109 1.65 -17.12 10.58
C TRP A 109 2.00 -18.57 10.20
N SER A 110 1.84 -18.92 8.93
CA SER A 110 2.10 -20.29 8.44
C SER A 110 3.56 -20.74 8.58
N SER A 111 4.51 -19.79 8.64
CA SER A 111 5.95 -20.02 8.59
C SER A 111 6.44 -20.85 7.39
N ASP A 112 5.61 -21.07 6.35
CA ASP A 112 6.01 -21.76 5.14
C ASP A 112 6.83 -20.80 4.26
N ALA A 113 8.12 -21.13 4.09
CA ALA A 113 9.07 -20.36 3.29
C ALA A 113 8.59 -20.08 1.86
N ARG A 114 7.76 -20.96 1.29
CA ARG A 114 7.20 -20.80 -0.07
C ARG A 114 6.26 -19.60 -0.14
N LEU A 115 5.50 -19.34 0.93
CA LEU A 115 4.51 -18.27 0.92
C LEU A 115 5.16 -16.87 0.93
N PHE A 116 6.43 -16.74 1.31
CA PHE A 116 7.17 -15.48 1.24
C PHE A 116 7.51 -15.05 -0.21
N ALA A 117 7.37 -15.95 -1.19
CA ALA A 117 7.77 -15.74 -2.58
C ALA A 117 6.58 -15.68 -3.57
N ILE A 118 5.35 -15.98 -3.13
CA ILE A 118 4.16 -15.99 -4.01
C ILE A 118 3.37 -14.69 -4.02
N GLY A 119 3.64 -13.80 -3.07
CA GLY A 119 3.08 -12.46 -3.03
C GLY A 119 3.60 -11.60 -4.17
#